data_AF-A0AAN0VQ24-F1
#
_entry.id   AF-A0AAN0VQ24-F1
#
_cell.length_a   1.000
_cell.length_b   1.000
_cell.length_c   1.000
_cell.angle_alpha   90.00
_cell.angle_beta   90.00
_cell.angle_gamma   90.00
#
_symmetry.space_group_name_H-M   'P 1'
#
loop_
_entity.id
_entity.type
_entity.pdbx_description
1 polymer ?
#
loop_
_entity_poly.entity_id
_entity_poly.type
_entity_poly.pdbx_seq_one_letter_code
_entity_poly.pdbx_strand_id
1 'polypeptide(L)' 'MSMPTSLILAGCFAWSLAACSSGPPKPALPDGLHRVPVNRVPPAPNVPTTVPAVPDRPASPDAGDRS' A
#
# COMPACT_ATOMS: atom_id res chain seq x y z
N MET A 1 -24.44 -19.89 28.06
CA MET A 1 -24.93 -19.48 26.72
C MET A 1 -25.35 -20.74 25.99
N SER A 2 -26.53 -20.75 25.36
CA SER A 2 -27.04 -21.93 24.67
C SER A 2 -26.20 -22.24 23.43
N MET A 3 -25.98 -23.52 23.10
CA MET A 3 -25.26 -23.98 21.90
C MET A 3 -25.64 -23.24 20.60
N PRO A 4 -26.94 -23.04 20.27
CA PRO A 4 -27.33 -22.26 19.09
C PRO A 4 -26.82 -20.81 19.10
N THR A 5 -26.84 -20.14 20.25
CA THR A 5 -26.36 -18.77 20.38
C THR A 5 -24.86 -18.68 20.10
N SER A 6 -24.09 -19.66 20.58
CA SER A 6 -22.64 -19.72 20.32
C SER A 6 -22.33 -19.92 18.84
N LEU A 7 -23.09 -20.77 18.15
CA LEU A 7 -22.90 -21.03 16.72
C LEU A 7 -23.20 -19.80 15.86
N ILE A 8 -24.27 -19.08 16.21
CA ILE A 8 -24.63 -17.83 15.53
C ILE A 8 -23.51 -16.80 15.68
N LEU A 9 -23.02 -16.60 16.92
CA LEU A 9 -21.94 -15.66 17.18
C LEU A 9 -20.65 -16.03 16.44
N ALA A 10 -20.28 -17.31 16.43
CA ALA A 10 -19.10 -17.79 15.69
C ALA A 10 -19.22 -17.54 14.19
N GLY A 11 -20.40 -17.77 13.59
CA GLY A 11 -20.66 -17.48 12.19
C GLY A 11 -20.56 -15.98 11.87
N CYS A 12 -21.16 -15.13 12.69
CA CYS A 12 -21.06 -13.67 12.54
C CYS A 12 -19.61 -13.17 12.62
N PHE A 13 -18.83 -13.71 13.56
CA PHE A 13 -17.41 -13.37 13.70
C PHE A 13 -16.60 -13.79 12.49
N ALA A 14 -16.77 -15.03 12.02
CA ALA A 14 -16.05 -15.54 10.85
C ALA A 14 -16.34 -14.72 9.59
N TRP A 15 -17.61 -14.36 9.38
CA TRP A 15 -18.02 -13.53 8.25
C TRP A 15 -17.41 -12.12 8.30
N SER A 16 -17.42 -11.50 9.49
CA SER A 16 -16.87 -10.16 9.68
C SER A 16 -15.36 -10.12 9.43
N LEU A 17 -14.64 -11.15 9.89
CA LEU A 17 -13.21 -11.28 9.63
C LEU A 17 -12.90 -11.46 8.14
N ALA A 18 -13.70 -12.29 7.45
CA ALA A 18 -13.55 -12.49 6.01
C ALA A 18 -13.82 -11.20 5.22
N ALA A 19 -14.85 -10.43 5.60
CA ALA A 19 -15.19 -9.17 4.94
C ALA A 19 -14.14 -8.07 5.15
N CYS A 20 -13.45 -8.05 6.28
CA CYS A 20 -12.45 -7.05 6.62
C CYS A 20 -11.01 -7.45 6.22
N SER A 21 -10.81 -8.62 5.61
CA SER A 21 -9.48 -9.15 5.27
C SER A 21 -8.93 -8.62 3.94
N SER A 22 -9.66 -7.78 3.20
CA SER A 22 -9.14 -7.21 1.95
C SER A 22 -8.13 -6.10 2.24
N GLY A 23 -6.91 -6.24 1.69
CA GLY A 23 -5.94 -5.16 1.67
C GLY A 23 -6.43 -3.93 0.91
N PRO A 24 -5.72 -2.78 1.03
CA PRO A 24 -6.11 -1.56 0.32
C PRO A 24 -6.17 -1.81 -1.19
N PRO A 25 -7.10 -1.16 -1.92
CA PRO A 25 -7.21 -1.32 -3.36
C PRO A 25 -5.90 -0.93 -4.04
N LYS A 26 -5.55 -1.65 -5.11
CA LYS A 26 -4.31 -1.40 -5.84
C LYS A 26 -4.37 0.00 -6.48
N PRO A 27 -3.33 0.85 -6.34
CA PRO A 27 -3.27 2.13 -7.02
C PRO A 27 -3.38 1.95 -8.54
N ALA A 28 -4.30 2.68 -9.16
CA ALA A 28 -4.44 2.69 -10.61
C ALA A 28 -3.47 3.72 -11.20
N LEU A 29 -2.64 3.27 -12.15
CA LEU A 29 -1.85 4.17 -12.99
C LEU A 29 -2.73 4.73 -14.11
N PRO A 30 -2.45 5.95 -14.60
CA PRO A 30 -3.14 6.48 -15.77
C PRO A 30 -2.93 5.53 -16.96
N ASP A 31 -4.02 5.20 -17.64
CA ASP A 31 -4.08 4.30 -18.79
C ASP A 31 -3.22 4.77 -19.99
N GLY A 32 -2.96 6.08 -20.03
CA GLY A 32 -2.20 6.72 -21.06
C GLY A 32 -2.88 6.73 -22.44
N LEU A 33 -4.20 6.50 -22.49
CA LEU A 33 -5.01 6.70 -23.69
C LEU A 33 -5.09 8.18 -24.06
N HIS A 34 -5.10 9.06 -23.07
CA HIS A 34 -5.06 10.52 -23.24
C HIS A 34 -3.73 11.11 -22.78
N ARG A 35 -2.61 10.70 -23.40
CA ARG A 35 -1.31 11.34 -23.15
C ARG A 35 -1.23 12.68 -23.86
N VAL A 36 -0.93 13.74 -23.10
CA VAL A 36 -0.61 15.07 -23.61
C VAL A 36 0.91 15.18 -23.75
N PRO A 37 1.44 15.86 -24.79
CA PRO A 37 2.87 16.14 -24.89
C PRO A 37 3.39 16.82 -23.62
N VAL A 38 4.50 16.30 -23.08
CA VAL A 38 5.16 16.94 -21.94
C VAL A 38 5.97 18.12 -22.48
N ASN A 39 5.64 19.33 -22.06
CA ASN A 39 6.44 20.52 -22.34
C ASN A 39 7.73 20.47 -21.51
N ARG A 40 8.76 19.80 -22.04
CA ARG A 40 10.07 19.68 -21.37
C ARG A 40 10.99 20.79 -21.82
N VAL A 41 11.47 21.58 -20.88
CA VAL A 41 12.75 22.31 -21.00
C VAL A 41 13.86 21.30 -20.70
N PRO A 42 15.02 21.33 -21.39
CA PRO A 42 16.16 20.50 -21.04
C PRO A 42 16.48 20.64 -19.54
N PRO A 43 16.72 19.53 -18.81
CA PRO A 43 17.13 19.62 -17.43
C PRO A 43 18.35 20.54 -17.32
N ALA A 44 18.35 21.41 -16.31
CA ALA A 44 19.51 22.25 -16.04
C ALA A 44 20.75 21.35 -15.87
N PRO A 45 21.94 21.79 -16.32
CA PRO A 45 23.18 21.08 -16.08
C PRO A 45 23.32 20.72 -14.60
N ASN A 46 23.73 19.50 -14.30
CA ASN A 46 23.91 19.02 -12.94
C ASN A 46 25.09 19.77 -12.30
N VAL A 47 24.83 20.97 -11.78
CA VAL A 47 25.71 21.57 -10.78
C VAL A 47 25.53 20.70 -9.54
N PRO A 48 26.59 20.13 -8.96
CA PRO A 48 26.48 19.32 -7.76
C PRO A 48 25.86 20.19 -6.66
N THR A 49 24.55 20.06 -6.51
CA THR A 49 23.83 20.60 -5.38
C THR A 49 24.10 19.61 -4.28
N THR A 50 24.84 20.03 -3.26
CA THR A 50 24.94 19.33 -1.97
C THR A 50 23.56 19.36 -1.31
N VAL A 51 22.61 18.59 -1.88
CA VAL A 51 21.44 18.13 -1.16
C VAL A 51 21.99 17.06 -0.22
N PRO A 52 21.77 17.13 1.10
CA PRO A 52 22.07 16.00 1.97
C PRO A 52 21.30 14.81 1.41
N ALA A 53 22.04 13.84 0.86
CA ALA A 53 21.47 12.57 0.49
C ALA A 53 20.96 11.95 1.79
N VAL A 54 19.68 12.08 2.07
CA VAL A 54 18.99 11.11 2.92
C VAL A 54 19.12 9.81 2.14
N PRO A 55 19.86 8.80 2.63
CA PRO A 55 19.93 7.53 1.93
C PRO A 55 18.51 6.99 1.81
N ASP A 56 18.07 6.71 0.57
CA ASP A 56 16.86 5.95 0.32
C ASP A 56 17.04 4.61 1.02
N ARG A 57 16.49 4.51 2.23
CA ARG A 57 16.50 3.27 2.99
C ARG A 57 15.59 2.33 2.23
N PRO A 58 16.07 1.17 1.74
CA PRO A 58 15.16 0.14 1.26
C PRO A 58 14.17 -0.12 2.39
N ALA A 59 12.86 -0.09 2.09
CA ALA A 59 11.87 -0.53 3.05
C ALA A 59 12.20 -1.98 3.41
N SER A 60 12.80 -2.14 4.59
CA SER A 60 13.02 -3.41 5.26
C SER A 60 11.70 -4.19 5.21
N PRO A 61 11.68 -5.47 4.79
CA PRO A 61 10.55 -6.31 5.10
C PRO A 61 10.48 -6.40 6.63
N ASP A 62 9.37 -5.97 7.20
CA ASP A 62 9.06 -6.12 8.62
C ASP A 62 8.91 -7.62 8.92
N ALA A 63 10.04 -8.29 9.16
CA ALA A 63 10.07 -9.63 9.74
C ALA A 63 10.05 -9.49 11.26
N GLY A 64 8.94 -8.96 11.77
CA GLY A 64 8.59 -9.03 13.18
C GLY A 64 8.04 -10.42 13.48
N ASP A 65 8.92 -11.42 13.61
CA ASP A 65 8.56 -12.67 14.29
C ASP A 65 8.95 -12.57 15.75
N ARG A 66 7.93 -12.63 16.60
CA ARG A 66 8.06 -12.67 18.06
C ARG A 66 8.30 -14.11 18.45
N SER A 67 9.41 -14.39 19.12
CA SER A 67 9.43 -15.35 20.22
C SER A 67 10.59 -15.12 21.17
#